data_AF-A0A2V3JHQ3-F1
#
_entry.id   AF-A0A2V3JHQ3-F1
#
_cell.length_a   1.000
_cell.length_b   1.000
_cell.length_c   1.000
_cell.angle_alpha   90.00
_cell.angle_beta   90.00
_cell.angle_gamma   90.00
#
_symmetry.space_group_name_H-M   'P 1'
#
loop_
_entity.id
_entity.type
_entity.pdbx_description
1 polymer ?
#
loop_
_entity_poly.entity_id
_entity_poly.type
_entity_poly.pdbx_seq_one_letter_code
_entity_poly.pdbx_strand_id
1 'polypeptide(L)' 'MNGDIAVGSTVRYAGTGSVGEVNRLEERDHELWVHLDSTDLWYTTAALEVLGGELGANGWGRQDTLVRKEGMGPETLT' A
#
# COMPACT_ATOMS: atom_id res chain seq x y z
N MET A 1 1.06 11.73 -2.70
CA MET A 1 0.28 10.62 -3.29
C MET A 1 1.20 9.89 -4.23
N ASN A 2 1.65 8.70 -3.85
CA ASN A 2 2.27 7.72 -4.75
C ASN A 2 1.58 6.41 -4.37
N GLY A 3 0.80 5.84 -5.29
CA GLY A 3 0.03 4.63 -5.01
C GLY A 3 0.97 3.53 -4.52
N ASP A 4 0.67 2.99 -3.34
CA ASP A 4 1.48 1.96 -2.71
C ASP A 4 1.54 0.72 -3.62
N ILE A 5 2.75 0.34 -4.06
CA ILE A 5 2.96 -0.89 -4.84
C ILE A 5 2.83 -2.07 -3.88
N ALA A 6 1.84 -2.92 -4.12
CA ALA A 6 1.58 -4.13 -3.33
C ALA A 6 1.88 -5.41 -4.14
N VAL A 7 2.13 -6.53 -3.46
CA VAL A 7 2.16 -7.84 -4.11
C VAL A 7 0.81 -8.12 -4.75
N GLY A 8 0.81 -8.59 -6.01
CA GLY A 8 -0.37 -8.75 -6.86
C GLY A 8 -0.70 -7.50 -7.69
N SER A 9 0.01 -6.38 -7.51
CA SER A 9 -0.20 -5.19 -8.35
C SER A 9 0.33 -5.40 -9.75
N THR A 10 -0.41 -4.95 -10.76
CA THR A 10 0.08 -4.88 -12.13
C THR A 10 0.85 -3.58 -12.32
N VAL A 11 2.10 -3.67 -12.74
CA VAL A 11 2.98 -2.52 -12.98
C VAL A 11 3.57 -2.55 -14.39
N ARG A 12 3.90 -1.38 -14.91
CA ARG A 12 4.64 -1.17 -16.15
C ARG A 12 6.01 -0.63 -15.84
N TYR A 13 7.02 -1.26 -16.41
CA TYR A 13 8.36 -0.71 -16.42
C TYR A 13 8.44 0.45 -17.41
N ALA A 14 8.73 1.66 -16.93
CA ALA A 14 8.72 2.88 -17.75
C ALA A 14 9.81 2.86 -18.84
N GLY A 15 10.90 2.13 -18.63
CA GLY A 15 12.03 2.09 -19.56
C GLY A 15 11.75 1.37 -20.88
N THR A 16 11.07 0.21 -20.84
CA THR A 16 10.76 -0.60 -22.04
C THR A 16 9.26 -0.68 -22.35
N GLY A 17 8.41 -0.19 -21.45
CA GLY A 17 6.97 -0.37 -21.53
C GLY A 17 6.48 -1.79 -21.21
N SER A 18 7.37 -2.66 -20.71
CA SER A 18 7.00 -4.03 -20.32
C SER A 18 6.07 -4.02 -19.11
N VAL A 19 5.03 -4.85 -19.16
CA VAL A 19 4.08 -5.00 -18.06
C VAL A 19 4.36 -6.30 -17.31
N GLY A 20 4.30 -6.26 -15.98
CA GLY A 20 4.48 -7.42 -15.12
C GLY A 20 3.69 -7.31 -13.83
N GLU A 21 3.49 -8.45 -13.16
CA GLU A 21 2.86 -8.51 -11.85
C GLU A 21 3.91 -8.56 -10.74
N VAL A 22 3.66 -7.83 -9.65
CA VAL A 22 4.51 -7.85 -8.46
C VAL A 22 4.30 -9.13 -7.68
N ASN A 23 5.33 -9.97 -7.60
CA ASN A 23 5.28 -11.17 -6.77
C ASN A 23 5.90 -10.94 -5.38
N ARG A 24 6.88 -10.03 -5.27
CA ARG A 24 7.58 -9.75 -4.01
C ARG A 24 7.96 -8.28 -3.89
N LEU A 25 7.99 -7.80 -2.65
CA LEU A 25 8.47 -6.49 -2.25
C LEU A 25 9.55 -6.65 -1.18
N GLU A 26 10.64 -5.92 -1.30
CA GLU A 26 11.71 -5.92 -0.31
C GLU A 26 12.33 -4.53 -0.18
N GLU A 27 12.51 -4.05 1.04
CA GLU A 27 13.23 -2.80 1.30
C GLU A 27 14.72 -3.11 1.40
N ARG A 28 15.53 -2.48 0.54
CA ARG A 28 16.99 -2.57 0.56
C ARG A 28 17.58 -1.17 0.40
N ASP A 29 18.57 -0.85 1.23
CA ASP A 29 19.28 0.43 1.16
C ASP A 29 18.35 1.66 1.26
N HIS A 30 17.32 1.57 2.10
CA HIS A 30 16.27 2.60 2.25
C HIS A 30 15.41 2.83 1.00
N GLU A 31 15.44 1.90 0.05
CA GLU A 31 14.67 1.96 -1.18
C GLU A 31 13.78 0.71 -1.31
N LEU A 32 12.58 0.88 -1.84
CA LEU A 32 11.64 -0.22 -2.03
C LEU A 32 11.89 -0.88 -3.40
N TRP A 33 12.23 -2.16 -3.36
CA TRP A 33 12.47 -3.00 -4.52
C TRP A 33 11.30 -3.95 -4.76
N VAL A 34 10.98 -4.11 -6.03
CA VAL A 34 9.82 -4.85 -6.53
C VAL A 34 10.33 -5.96 -7.43
N HIS A 35 9.95 -7.20 -7.13
CA HIS A 35 10.23 -8.35 -7.97
C HIS A 35 9.06 -8.62 -8.91
N LEU A 36 9.35 -8.66 -10.21
CA LEU A 36 8.36 -8.99 -11.23
C LEU A 36 8.53 -10.44 -11.67
N ASP A 37 7.46 -11.22 -11.57
CA ASP A 37 7.44 -12.62 -12.02
C ASP A 37 7.72 -12.74 -13.52
N SER A 38 7.17 -11.82 -14.32
CA SER A 38 7.29 -11.85 -15.78
C SER A 38 8.71 -11.68 -16.31
N THR A 39 9.61 -11.08 -15.52
CA THR A 39 11.00 -10.82 -15.94
C THR A 39 12.04 -11.46 -15.02
N ASP A 40 11.64 -12.01 -13.87
CA ASP A 40 12.52 -12.52 -12.82
C ASP A 40 13.61 -11.51 -12.40
N LEU A 41 13.23 -10.22 -12.36
CA LEU A 41 14.13 -9.11 -12.11
C LEU A 41 13.56 -8.17 -11.04
N TRP A 42 14.48 -7.51 -10.35
CA TRP A 42 14.18 -6.52 -9.32
C TRP A 42 14.27 -5.11 -9.91
N TYR A 43 13.21 -4.34 -9.69
CA TYR A 43 13.13 -2.94 -10.09
C TYR A 43 12.81 -2.08 -8.89
N THR A 44 13.36 -0.86 -8.88
CA THR A 44 12.99 0.13 -7.88
C THR A 44 11.58 0.63 -8.17
N THR A 45 10.82 0.94 -7.12
CA THR A 45 9.48 1.53 -7.27
C THR A 45 9.49 2.81 -8.10
N ALA A 46 10.59 3.58 -8.07
CA ALA A 46 10.76 4.78 -8.88
C ALA A 46 10.81 4.52 -10.40
N ALA A 47 11.15 3.31 -10.83
CA ALA A 47 11.23 2.92 -12.24
C ALA A 47 9.94 2.24 -12.75
N LEU A 48 8.93 2.07 -11.89
CA LEU A 48 7.70 1.34 -12.17
C LEU A 48 6.48 2.25 -12.09
N GLU A 49 5.55 2.07 -13.02
CA GLU A 49 4.27 2.74 -13.08
C GLU A 49 3.16 1.73 -12.75
N VAL A 50 2.36 1.97 -11.72
CA VAL A 50 1.24 1.08 -11.38
C VAL A 50 0.13 1.23 -12.42
N LEU A 51 -0.23 0.14 -13.11
CA LEU A 51 -1.27 0.13 -14.14
C LEU A 51 -2.66 -0.26 -13.60
N GLY A 52 -2.74 -0.84 -12.40
CA GLY A 52 -3.99 -1.28 -11.80
C GLY A 52 -3.92 -1.20 -10.28
N GLY A 53 -4.66 -0.25 -9.71
CA GLY A 53 -4.72 -0.01 -8.28
C GLY A 53 -5.57 1.20 -7.91
N GLU A 54 -6.79 1.30 -8.43
CA GLU A 54 -7.84 2.01 -7.68
C GLU A 54 -8.31 1.07 -6.57
N LEU A 55 -7.56 1.03 -5.47
CA LEU A 55 -8.06 0.58 -4.17
C LEU A 55 -7.63 1.67 -3.19
N GLY A 56 -8.62 2.40 -2.66
CA GLY A 56 -8.43 3.60 -1.84
C GLY A 56 -7.33 3.48 -0.78
N ALA A 57 -6.60 4.53 -0.45
CA ALA A 57 -7.16 5.72 0.16
C ALA A 57 -8.26 5.42 1.21
N ASN A 58 -8.13 4.35 2.00
CA ASN A 58 -8.91 4.18 3.21
C ASN A 58 -8.14 3.40 4.29
N GLY A 59 -7.60 4.11 5.29
CA GLY A 59 -7.67 3.59 6.65
C GLY A 59 -6.51 3.77 7.62
N TRP A 60 -5.44 4.53 7.32
CA TRP A 60 -4.46 4.91 8.34
C TRP A 60 -4.49 6.42 8.61
N GLY A 61 -5.70 6.95 8.76
CA GLY A 61 -5.90 8.09 9.62
C GLY A 61 -5.75 7.62 11.06
N ARG A 62 -4.52 7.60 11.60
CA ARG A 62 -4.34 7.71 13.05
C ARG A 62 -4.82 9.10 13.45
N GLN A 63 -6.14 9.25 13.61
CA GLN A 63 -6.65 10.22 14.55
C GLN A 63 -6.35 9.64 15.93
N ASP A 64 -5.24 10.12 16.48
CA ASP A 64 -5.20 10.52 17.87
C ASP A 64 -6.55 11.15 18.27
N THR A 65 -7.46 10.35 18.82
CA THR A 65 -8.50 10.88 19.70
C THR A 65 -8.76 9.83 20.77
N LEU A 66 -7.99 9.96 21.85
CA LEU A 66 -8.26 9.39 23.15
C LEU A 66 -9.63 9.88 23.65
N VAL A 67 -10.74 9.29 23.18
CA VAL A 67 -12.06 9.43 23.82
C VAL A 67 -12.09 8.45 25.00
N ARG A 68 -11.57 8.96 26.12
CA ARG A 68 -12.05 8.82 27.51
C ARG A 68 -13.16 7.77 27.69
N LYS A 69 -12.82 6.69 28.39
CA LYS A 69 -13.79 5.75 28.96
C LYS A 69 -14.63 6.45 30.03
N GLU A 70 -15.85 6.87 29.73
CA GLU A 70 -16.85 7.19 30.76
C GLU A 70 -18.25 6.75 30.27
N GLY A 71 -18.51 5.45 30.38
CA GLY A 71 -19.88 4.93 30.41
C GLY A 71 -20.41 5.01 31.84
N MET A 72 -21.10 6.09 32.17
CA MET A 72 -22.01 6.16 33.30
C MET A 72 -23.43 6.12 32.73
N GLY A 73 -24.08 4.95 32.80
CA GLY A 73 -25.46 4.80 32.34
C GLY A 73 -26.44 5.54 33.25
N PRO A 74 -27.56 6.07 32.74
CA PRO A 74 -28.66 6.46 33.61
C PRO A 74 -29.42 5.22 34.05
N GLU A 75 -29.28 4.88 35.33
CA GLU A 75 -30.25 4.06 36.06
C GLU A 75 -31.60 4.79 36.06
N THR A 76 -32.55 4.33 35.25
CA THR A 76 -33.95 4.75 35.39
C THR A 76 -34.60 3.84 36.44
N LEU A 77 -34.58 4.29 37.69
CA LEU A 77 -35.47 3.82 38.75
C LEU A 77 -36.73 4.69 38.73
N THR A 78 -37.88 4.10 38.36
CA THR A 78 -39.23 4.51 38.78
C THR A 78 -40.18 3.34 38.56
#